data_AF-A0A3M1PCD1-F1
#
_entry.id   AF-A0A3M1PCD1-F1
#
_cell.length_a   1.000
_cell.length_b   1.000
_cell.length_c   1.000
_cell.angle_alpha   90.00
_cell.angle_beta   90.00
_cell.angle_gamma   90.00
#
_symmetry.space_group_name_H-M   'P 1'
#
loop_
_entity.id
_entity.type
_entity.pdbx_description
1 polymer ?
#
loop_
_entity_poly.entity_id
_entity_poly.type
_entity_poly.pdbx_seq_one_letter_code
_entity_poly.pdbx_strand_id
1 'polypeptide(L)'
;MRIFYVVSTVVLATLGGVDAALANLPLQVGVYQAGNRSARVATLDNRLCVQFFALGTIVTASIDRKSDHLGVYNIERVNQVLVQPDLRSLLIGPPHELVLYTRVENVPPTMNLLLQECLTSRREYLNQTNAVGSSDPEAVGSLQMSNF
;
A
#
# COMPACT_ATOMS: atom_id res chain seq x y z
N MET A 1 37.68 40.63 -40.66
CA MET A 1 36.45 41.28 -40.17
C MET A 1 35.42 40.17 -39.96
N ARG A 2 34.99 39.96 -38.71
CA ARG A 2 34.04 38.91 -38.28
C ARG A 2 32.63 39.27 -38.74
N ILE A 3 31.85 38.31 -39.24
CA ILE A 3 30.41 38.22 -38.96
C ILE A 3 30.04 36.73 -38.88
N PHE A 4 29.58 36.32 -37.69
CA PHE A 4 28.93 35.04 -37.39
C PHE A 4 27.44 35.16 -37.72
N TYR A 5 26.84 34.13 -38.32
CA TYR A 5 25.42 33.81 -38.10
C TYR A 5 25.23 32.30 -37.96
N VAL A 6 24.81 31.94 -36.75
CA VAL A 6 24.33 30.64 -36.29
C VAL A 6 22.94 30.41 -36.88
N VAL A 7 22.69 29.25 -37.49
CA VAL A 7 21.33 28.70 -37.57
C VAL A 7 21.37 27.22 -37.23
N SER A 8 21.04 26.95 -35.98
CA SER A 8 20.64 25.64 -35.47
C SER A 8 19.37 25.17 -36.17
N THR A 9 19.37 23.93 -36.65
CA THR A 9 18.14 23.11 -36.67
C THR A 9 18.47 21.75 -36.10
N VAL A 10 18.46 21.69 -34.76
CA VAL A 10 18.31 20.44 -34.03
C VAL A 10 16.92 19.91 -34.40
N VAL A 11 16.87 18.83 -35.16
CA VAL A 11 15.64 18.08 -35.39
C VAL A 11 15.35 17.35 -34.08
N LEU A 12 14.53 17.99 -33.23
CA LEU A 12 13.82 17.34 -32.14
C LEU A 12 12.89 16.30 -32.79
N ALA A 13 13.32 15.05 -32.84
CA ALA A 13 12.43 13.91 -33.02
C ALA A 13 11.69 13.68 -31.70
N THR A 14 10.67 14.51 -31.46
CA THR A 14 9.69 14.29 -30.40
C THR A 14 8.58 13.37 -30.90
N LEU A 15 8.28 12.36 -30.08
CA LEU A 15 7.01 11.62 -29.96
C LEU A 15 6.80 10.45 -30.92
N GLY A 16 6.87 9.24 -30.36
CA GLY A 16 6.35 8.04 -31.00
C GLY A 16 6.70 6.76 -30.25
N GLY A 17 6.28 6.66 -29.00
CA GLY A 17 6.49 5.44 -28.20
C GLY A 17 6.69 5.72 -26.73
N VAL A 18 5.79 6.49 -26.12
CA VAL A 18 5.55 6.25 -24.69
C VAL A 18 4.79 4.93 -24.67
N ASP A 19 5.50 3.81 -24.70
CA ASP A 19 5.03 2.68 -23.93
C ASP A 19 4.90 3.25 -22.53
N ALA A 20 3.66 3.60 -22.16
CA ALA A 20 3.32 3.81 -20.78
C ALA A 20 3.56 2.45 -20.16
N ALA A 21 4.82 2.21 -19.77
CA ALA A 21 5.16 1.20 -18.82
C ALA A 21 4.20 1.47 -17.67
N LEU A 22 3.17 0.63 -17.54
CA LEU A 22 2.54 0.36 -16.28
C LEU A 22 3.71 -0.06 -15.40
N ALA A 23 4.34 0.95 -14.79
CA ALA A 23 5.46 0.72 -13.93
C ALA A 23 4.88 -0.15 -12.83
N ASN A 24 5.33 -1.39 -12.73
CA ASN A 24 5.03 -2.27 -11.61
C ASN A 24 5.62 -1.61 -10.38
N LEU A 25 4.89 -0.64 -9.82
CA LEU A 25 5.34 0.15 -8.72
C LEU A 25 5.44 -0.79 -7.53
N PRO A 26 6.59 -0.81 -6.84
CA PRO A 26 6.72 -1.64 -5.65
C PRO A 26 5.70 -1.19 -4.63
N LEU A 27 5.04 -2.16 -3.99
CA LEU A 27 4.07 -1.89 -2.96
C LEU A 27 4.68 -1.03 -1.84
N GLN A 28 4.05 0.10 -1.55
CA GLN A 28 4.48 1.06 -0.55
C GLN A 28 3.94 0.67 0.82
N VAL A 29 4.84 0.62 1.79
CA VAL A 29 4.52 0.46 3.21
C VAL A 29 3.87 1.75 3.73
N GLY A 30 2.79 1.60 4.52
CA GLY A 30 2.07 2.73 5.09
C GLY A 30 0.63 2.44 5.46
N VAL A 31 -0.08 3.51 5.82
CA VAL A 31 -1.51 3.50 6.13
C VAL A 31 -2.28 4.13 4.98
N TYR A 32 -3.41 3.54 4.64
CA TYR A 32 -4.32 3.99 3.59
C TYR A 32 -5.76 4.05 4.11
N GLN A 33 -6.59 4.90 3.53
CA GLN A 33 -7.95 5.15 3.99
C GLN A 33 -8.97 5.23 2.84
N ALA A 34 -10.16 4.66 3.08
CA ALA A 34 -11.31 4.71 2.20
C ALA A 34 -12.57 4.98 3.05
N GLY A 35 -12.95 6.26 3.20
CA GLY A 35 -14.02 6.66 4.12
C GLY A 35 -13.71 6.29 5.58
N ASN A 36 -14.58 5.50 6.20
CA ASN A 36 -14.41 5.00 7.58
C ASN A 36 -13.57 3.72 7.67
N ARG A 37 -12.99 3.25 6.56
CA ARG A 37 -12.17 2.02 6.49
C ARG A 37 -10.71 2.38 6.38
N SER A 38 -9.85 1.62 7.05
CA SER A 38 -8.40 1.73 6.89
C SER A 38 -7.80 0.45 6.33
N ALA A 39 -6.68 0.61 5.65
CA ALA A 39 -5.78 -0.46 5.25
C ALA A 39 -4.35 -0.12 5.68
N ARG A 40 -3.56 -1.14 5.98
CA ARG A 40 -2.19 -1.02 6.46
C ARG A 40 -1.33 -2.03 5.72
N VAL A 41 -0.25 -1.58 5.12
CA VAL A 41 0.76 -2.44 4.51
C VAL A 41 2.04 -2.31 5.32
N ALA A 42 2.62 -3.43 5.74
CA ALA A 42 3.85 -3.48 6.51
C ALA A 42 4.80 -4.57 6.01
N THR A 43 6.09 -4.42 6.34
CA THR A 43 7.13 -5.38 5.96
C THR A 43 8.14 -5.62 7.07
N LEU A 44 8.70 -6.83 7.12
CA LEU A 44 9.77 -7.27 8.01
C LEU A 44 10.54 -8.40 7.32
N ASP A 45 11.87 -8.35 7.26
CA ASP A 45 12.74 -9.40 6.71
C ASP A 45 12.19 -10.04 5.42
N ASN A 46 11.84 -9.19 4.44
CA ASN A 46 11.33 -9.59 3.12
C ASN A 46 9.88 -10.12 3.09
N ARG A 47 9.20 -10.18 4.24
CA ARG A 47 7.80 -10.56 4.35
C ARG A 47 6.91 -9.33 4.25
N LEU A 48 5.80 -9.45 3.53
CA LEU A 48 4.86 -8.36 3.27
C LEU A 48 3.49 -8.79 3.79
N CYS A 49 2.87 -7.94 4.59
CA CYS A 49 1.56 -8.20 5.17
C CYS A 49 0.65 -7.00 4.97
N VAL A 50 -0.64 -7.29 4.82
CA VAL A 50 -1.69 -6.29 4.74
C VAL A 50 -2.75 -6.56 5.79
N GLN A 51 -3.27 -5.49 6.36
CA GLN A 51 -4.51 -5.50 7.13
C GLN A 51 -5.49 -4.53 6.49
N PHE A 52 -6.74 -4.94 6.26
CA PHE A 52 -7.75 -4.08 5.64
C PHE A 52 -9.16 -4.54 6.00
N PHE A 53 -10.14 -3.68 5.73
CA PHE A 53 -11.55 -3.96 5.99
C PHE A 53 -12.25 -4.56 4.78
N ALA A 54 -12.87 -5.74 4.94
CA ALA A 54 -13.67 -6.42 3.92
C ALA A 54 -15.00 -6.90 4.53
N LEU A 55 -16.14 -6.43 4.00
CA LEU A 55 -17.48 -6.92 4.35
C LEU A 55 -17.76 -7.09 5.86
N GLY A 56 -17.42 -6.10 6.68
CA GLY A 56 -17.64 -6.19 8.14
C GLY A 56 -16.60 -7.00 8.89
N THR A 57 -15.51 -7.40 8.23
CA THR A 57 -14.37 -8.11 8.83
C THR A 57 -13.08 -7.32 8.63
N ILE A 58 -12.20 -7.39 9.62
CA ILE A 58 -10.81 -6.97 9.48
C ILE A 58 -10.03 -8.21 9.05
N VAL A 59 -9.45 -8.16 7.87
CA VAL A 59 -8.61 -9.21 7.31
C VAL A 59 -7.16 -8.82 7.53
N THR A 60 -6.35 -9.71 8.09
CA THR A 60 -4.89 -9.59 8.16
C THR A 60 -4.27 -10.78 7.46
N ALA A 61 -3.45 -10.55 6.44
CA ALA A 61 -2.91 -11.63 5.61
C ALA A 61 -1.51 -11.29 5.09
N SER A 62 -0.74 -12.33 4.78
CA SER A 62 0.50 -12.17 4.01
C SER A 62 0.20 -11.96 2.52
N ILE A 63 1.10 -11.26 1.86
CA ILE A 63 1.03 -10.93 0.44
C ILE A 63 2.16 -11.68 -0.28
N ASP A 64 1.84 -12.31 -1.41
CA ASP A 64 2.89 -12.79 -2.31
C ASP A 64 3.66 -11.57 -2.82
N ARG A 65 4.94 -11.51 -2.46
CA ARG A 65 5.80 -10.37 -2.79
C ARG A 65 6.03 -10.24 -4.29
N LYS A 66 5.89 -11.32 -5.05
CA LYS A 66 5.96 -11.26 -6.51
C LYS A 66 4.59 -10.81 -7.01
N SER A 67 4.53 -9.57 -7.49
CA SER A 67 3.41 -9.20 -8.33
C SER A 67 3.42 -10.07 -9.58
N ASP A 68 2.26 -10.24 -10.21
CA ASP A 68 2.23 -10.71 -11.57
C ASP A 68 2.86 -9.69 -12.54
N HIS A 69 2.85 -10.03 -13.82
CA HIS A 69 3.39 -9.17 -14.88
C HIS A 69 2.63 -7.84 -15.03
N LEU A 70 1.46 -7.70 -14.41
CA LEU A 70 0.58 -6.53 -14.45
C LEU A 70 0.67 -5.68 -13.17
N GLY A 71 1.54 -6.04 -12.23
CA GLY A 71 1.70 -5.29 -10.97
C GLY A 71 0.60 -5.60 -9.94
N VAL A 72 -0.09 -6.73 -10.11
CA VAL A 72 -1.12 -7.22 -9.18
C VAL A 72 -0.48 -8.15 -8.16
N TYR A 73 -0.65 -7.84 -6.89
CA TYR A 73 -0.19 -8.64 -5.76
C TYR A 73 -1.32 -9.54 -5.26
N ASN A 74 -1.04 -10.84 -5.12
CA ASN A 74 -1.99 -11.79 -4.55
C ASN A 74 -1.94 -11.74 -3.02
N ILE A 75 -3.10 -11.66 -2.38
CA ILE A 75 -3.22 -11.81 -0.93
C ILE A 75 -3.39 -13.30 -0.65
N GLU A 76 -2.46 -13.88 0.10
CA GLU A 76 -2.43 -15.33 0.30
C GLU A 76 -3.70 -15.82 1.01
N ARG A 77 -4.15 -17.02 0.64
CA ARG A 77 -5.29 -17.74 1.26
C ARG A 77 -6.67 -17.08 1.08
N VAL A 78 -6.79 -15.98 0.33
CA VAL A 78 -8.07 -15.31 0.03
C VAL A 78 -8.18 -14.97 -1.45
N ASN A 79 -9.42 -14.91 -1.96
CA ASN A 79 -9.67 -14.45 -3.33
C ASN A 79 -9.71 -12.92 -3.40
N GLN A 80 -8.61 -12.28 -3.01
CA GLN A 80 -8.45 -10.84 -3.02
C GLN A 80 -7.08 -10.47 -3.54
N VAL A 81 -7.03 -9.32 -4.20
CA VAL A 81 -5.81 -8.79 -4.80
C VAL A 81 -5.56 -7.39 -4.28
N LEU A 82 -4.31 -6.98 -4.46
CA LEU A 82 -3.84 -5.66 -4.16
C LEU A 82 -3.15 -5.09 -5.40
N VAL A 83 -3.47 -3.85 -5.76
CA VAL A 83 -2.86 -3.16 -6.90
C VAL A 83 -2.45 -1.77 -6.48
N GLN A 84 -1.23 -1.37 -6.83
CA GLN A 84 -0.74 -0.02 -6.56
C GLN A 84 -0.61 0.76 -7.87
N PRO A 85 -1.63 1.54 -8.27
CA PRO A 85 -1.60 2.30 -9.53
C PRO A 85 -0.65 3.51 -9.47
N ASP A 86 -0.42 4.08 -8.29
CA ASP A 86 0.47 5.22 -8.06
C ASP A 86 1.02 5.24 -6.62
N LEU A 87 1.88 6.20 -6.27
CA LEU A 87 2.54 6.27 -4.94
C LEU A 87 1.61 6.66 -3.78
N ARG A 88 0.38 7.06 -4.07
CA ARG A 88 -0.62 7.57 -3.11
C ARG A 88 -1.87 6.72 -3.05
N SER A 89 -2.06 5.79 -3.98
CA SER A 89 -3.29 5.03 -4.14
C SER A 89 -3.04 3.54 -3.98
N LEU A 90 -3.97 2.86 -3.33
CA LEU A 90 -3.96 1.41 -3.15
C LEU A 90 -5.35 0.85 -3.43
N LEU A 91 -5.45 -0.09 -4.37
CA LEU A 91 -6.68 -0.81 -4.68
C LEU A 91 -6.65 -2.16 -3.98
N ILE A 92 -7.70 -2.49 -3.22
CA ILE A 92 -7.80 -3.77 -2.50
C ILE A 92 -9.21 -4.33 -2.67
N GLY A 93 -9.32 -5.64 -2.91
CA GLY A 93 -10.59 -6.36 -2.91
C GLY A 93 -10.60 -7.57 -3.84
N PRO A 94 -11.77 -8.17 -4.09
CA PRO A 94 -11.95 -9.12 -5.18
C PRO A 94 -11.53 -8.49 -6.52
N PRO A 95 -11.02 -9.26 -7.50
CA PRO A 95 -10.54 -8.71 -8.78
C PRO A 95 -11.55 -7.85 -9.56
N HIS A 96 -12.85 -8.05 -9.34
CA HIS A 96 -13.95 -7.31 -10.00
C HIS A 96 -14.60 -6.25 -9.12
N GLU A 97 -14.15 -6.09 -7.86
CA GLU A 97 -14.75 -5.17 -6.88
C GLU A 97 -13.65 -4.53 -6.03
N LEU A 98 -12.74 -3.81 -6.69
CA LEU A 98 -11.64 -3.12 -6.03
C LEU A 98 -12.10 -1.84 -5.36
N VAL A 99 -11.70 -1.66 -4.11
CA VAL A 99 -11.92 -0.41 -3.35
C VAL A 99 -10.64 0.41 -3.38
N LEU A 100 -10.76 1.69 -3.70
CA LEU A 100 -9.67 2.66 -3.68
C LEU A 100 -9.43 3.18 -2.25
N TYR A 101 -8.21 3.01 -1.78
CA TYR A 101 -7.70 3.61 -0.56
C TYR A 101 -6.62 4.64 -0.90
N THR A 102 -6.62 5.77 -0.20
CA THR A 102 -5.62 6.83 -0.35
C THR A 102 -4.66 6.82 0.82
N ARG A 103 -3.37 6.98 0.54
CA ARG A 103 -2.30 7.01 1.54
C ARG A 103 -2.52 8.16 2.52
N VAL A 104 -2.39 7.88 3.81
CA VAL A 104 -2.37 8.89 4.87
C VAL A 104 -0.91 9.29 5.09
N GLU A 105 -0.56 10.53 4.77
CA GLU A 105 0.80 11.05 4.93
C GLU A 105 1.16 11.24 6.41
N ASN A 106 2.45 11.10 6.74
CA ASN A 106 3.00 11.31 8.08
C ASN A 106 2.46 10.40 9.19
N VAL A 107 1.74 9.33 8.83
CA VAL A 107 1.29 8.30 9.78
C VAL A 107 2.14 7.05 9.57
N PRO A 108 3.02 6.68 10.52
CA PRO A 108 3.72 5.41 10.43
C PRO A 108 2.70 4.27 10.52
N PRO A 109 2.93 3.13 9.85
CA PRO A 109 2.07 1.97 10.00
C PRO A 109 2.14 1.50 11.46
N THR A 110 1.16 1.89 12.27
CA THR A 110 1.05 1.40 13.66
C THR A 110 0.92 -0.12 13.59
N MET A 111 1.83 -0.80 14.26
CA MET A 111 1.86 -2.25 14.31
C MET A 111 0.85 -2.72 15.36
N ASN A 112 -0.10 -3.55 14.97
CA ASN A 112 -0.92 -4.28 15.93
C ASN A 112 -0.48 -5.74 16.01
N LEU A 113 -0.99 -6.46 17.00
CA LEU A 113 -0.59 -7.84 17.28
C LEU A 113 -0.74 -8.75 16.06
N LEU A 114 -1.88 -8.71 15.37
CA LEU A 114 -2.12 -9.54 14.18
C LEU A 114 -1.17 -9.24 13.03
N LEU A 115 -0.88 -7.95 12.79
CA LEU A 115 0.07 -7.57 11.76
C LEU A 115 1.49 -8.00 12.11
N GLN A 116 1.87 -7.94 13.40
CA GLN A 116 3.16 -8.43 13.87
C GLN A 116 3.28 -9.96 13.80
N GLU A 117 2.24 -10.69 14.18
CA GLU A 117 2.16 -12.15 13.99
C GLU A 117 2.28 -12.52 12.52
N CYS A 118 1.58 -11.80 11.64
CA CYS A 118 1.71 -11.98 10.21
C CYS A 118 3.16 -11.79 9.76
N LEU A 119 3.83 -10.71 10.17
CA LEU A 119 5.19 -10.38 9.77
C LEU A 119 6.25 -11.34 10.30
N THR A 120 6.03 -11.96 11.46
CA THR A 120 6.98 -12.88 12.10
C THR A 120 6.72 -14.35 11.74
N SER A 121 5.56 -14.66 11.15
CA SER A 121 5.26 -16.00 10.65
C SER A 121 6.22 -16.43 9.54
N ARG A 122 6.50 -17.73 9.48
CA ARG A 122 7.30 -18.36 8.40
C ARG A 122 6.45 -18.97 7.29
N ARG A 123 5.13 -19.08 7.47
CA ARG A 123 4.18 -19.69 6.53
C ARG A 123 3.16 -18.66 6.06
N GLU A 124 2.39 -18.96 5.02
CA GLU A 124 1.23 -18.14 4.66
C GLU A 124 0.36 -17.85 5.89
N TYR A 125 -0.12 -16.62 6.04
CA TYR A 125 -0.88 -16.14 7.19
C TYR A 125 -2.21 -15.56 6.74
N LEU A 126 -3.28 -15.92 7.46
CA LEU A 126 -4.60 -15.33 7.32
C LEU A 126 -5.28 -15.30 8.69
N ASN A 127 -5.76 -14.11 9.07
CA ASN A 127 -6.65 -13.90 10.19
C ASN A 127 -7.83 -13.04 9.73
N GLN A 128 -9.05 -13.44 10.13
CA GLN A 128 -10.27 -12.70 9.86
C GLN A 128 -11.00 -12.48 11.19
N THR A 129 -11.11 -11.22 11.60
CA THR A 129 -11.79 -10.83 12.83
C THR A 129 -13.02 -10.02 12.48
N ASN A 130 -14.18 -10.35 13.04
CA ASN A 130 -15.38 -9.54 12.83
C ASN A 130 -15.17 -8.12 13.38
N ALA A 131 -15.54 -7.11 12.61
CA ALA A 131 -15.37 -5.71 12.99
C ALA A 131 -16.41 -5.23 14.02
N VAL A 132 -17.04 -6.14 14.78
CA VAL A 132 -18.05 -5.79 15.78
C VAL A 132 -17.33 -5.12 16.96
N GLY A 133 -17.46 -3.79 17.04
CA GLY A 133 -17.31 -3.04 18.29
C GLY A 133 -15.88 -2.70 18.75
N SER A 134 -14.97 -2.27 17.87
CA SER A 134 -13.83 -1.45 18.33
C SER A 134 -14.21 0.02 18.28
N SER A 135 -15.02 0.42 19.25
CA SER A 135 -15.03 1.80 19.74
C SER A 135 -13.97 1.90 20.83
N ASP A 136 -12.70 2.02 20.44
CA ASP A 136 -11.66 2.57 21.32
C ASP A 136 -11.31 3.98 20.85
N PRO A 137 -11.99 5.01 21.37
CA PRO A 137 -11.50 6.38 21.32
C PRO A 137 -10.63 6.67 22.55
N GLU A 138 -9.65 5.84 22.91
CA GLU A 138 -8.83 6.09 24.11
C GLU A 138 -7.40 5.54 23.98
N ALA A 139 -6.55 6.32 23.32
CA ALA A 139 -5.16 6.49 23.74
C ALA A 139 -4.77 7.98 23.66
N VAL A 140 -5.70 8.86 24.03
CA VAL A 140 -5.40 10.17 24.59
C VAL A 140 -5.28 9.95 26.10
N GLY A 141 -4.15 9.35 26.49
CA GLY A 141 -3.83 9.02 27.88
C GLY A 141 -2.43 9.52 28.14
N SER A 142 -2.35 10.81 28.47
CA SER A 142 -1.18 11.53 28.95
C SER A 142 -0.34 10.66 29.89
N LEU A 143 0.83 10.22 29.41
CA LEU A 143 1.88 9.72 30.29
C LEU A 143 2.36 10.87 31.17
N GLN A 144 1.77 10.91 32.36
CA GLN A 144 2.35 11.32 33.64
C GLN A 144 3.75 11.95 33.53
N MET A 145 3.80 13.27 33.76
CA MET A 145 4.99 13.96 34.26
C MET A 145 5.51 13.21 35.49
N SER A 146 6.69 12.62 35.37
CA SER A 146 7.55 12.33 36.50
C SER A 146 8.54 13.49 36.59
N ASN A 147 8.29 14.39 37.55
CA ASN A 147 9.28 15.39 37.95
C ASN A 147 10.46 14.68 38.62
N PHE A 148 11.66 15.05 38.20
CA PHE A 148 12.85 15.03 39.03
C PHE A 148 12.81 16.20 40.03
#